data_AF-A0A182SR94-F1
#
_entry.id   AF-A0A182SR94-F1
#
_cell.length_a   1.000
_cell.length_b   1.000
_cell.length_c   1.000
_cell.angle_alpha   90.00
_cell.angle_beta   90.00
_cell.angle_gamma   90.00
#
_symmetry.space_group_name_H-M   'P 1'
#
loop_
_entity.id
_entity.type
_entity.pdbx_description
1 polymer ?
#
loop_
_entity_poly.entity_id
_entity_poly.type
_entity_poly.pdbx_seq_one_letter_code
_entity_poly.pdbx_strand_id
1 'polypeptide(L)'
;MLHNDLWVNNMMIKYDPDGKTPCSLKFVDFQLIQMDSLVRDVIFFIITSVNDPELETQLDGYFEYYFQQLAANMERLQFPNPEDFTLERWACVFGFREEIDRVAPYELYHIVSMLRVVLARKESIPDQSEQDAALFFNDNLVEEDYYRRLEVTLRIYDQRGWI
;
A
#
# COMPACT_ATOMS: atom_id res chain seq x y z
N MET A 1 -9.76 9.42 -4.92
CA MET A 1 -10.45 8.52 -3.97
C MET A 1 -9.48 7.39 -3.68
N LEU A 2 -9.20 7.16 -2.41
CA LEU A 2 -8.33 6.09 -1.91
C LEU A 2 -9.10 5.26 -0.88
N HIS A 3 -8.68 4.01 -0.70
CA HIS A 3 -9.25 3.04 0.23
C HIS A 3 -8.84 3.31 1.67
N ASN A 4 -7.61 3.80 1.89
CA ASN A 4 -6.99 4.11 3.19
C ASN A 4 -6.76 2.90 4.10
N ASP A 5 -7.01 1.69 3.60
CA ASP A 5 -6.78 0.42 4.29
C ASP A 5 -6.53 -0.69 3.27
N LEU A 6 -5.69 -0.40 2.27
CA LEU A 6 -5.45 -1.30 1.14
C LEU A 6 -4.30 -2.26 1.44
N TRP A 7 -4.58 -3.35 2.15
CA TRP A 7 -3.63 -4.44 2.45
C TRP A 7 -4.16 -5.79 1.99
N VAL A 8 -3.31 -6.82 2.01
CA VAL A 8 -3.63 -8.15 1.44
C VAL A 8 -4.93 -8.78 1.97
N ASN A 9 -5.31 -8.52 3.23
CA ASN A 9 -6.54 -9.08 3.80
C ASN A 9 -7.82 -8.43 3.22
N ASN A 10 -7.72 -7.21 2.70
CA ASN A 10 -8.82 -6.51 2.02
C ASN A 10 -8.85 -6.81 0.52
N MET A 11 -8.15 -7.87 0.08
CA MET A 11 -8.07 -8.31 -1.31
C MET A 11 -8.58 -9.75 -1.45
N MET A 12 -9.74 -9.93 -2.08
CA MET A 12 -10.24 -11.25 -2.44
C MET A 12 -9.74 -11.67 -3.82
N ILE A 13 -8.87 -12.67 -3.85
CA ILE A 13 -8.32 -13.24 -5.08
C ILE A 13 -9.10 -14.49 -5.47
N LYS A 14 -9.64 -14.49 -6.69
CA LYS A 14 -10.27 -15.65 -7.31
C LYS A 14 -9.23 -16.39 -8.14
N TYR A 15 -9.13 -17.69 -7.95
CA TYR A 15 -8.29 -18.58 -8.77
C TYR A 15 -9.11 -19.29 -9.84
N ASP A 16 -8.43 -19.77 -10.88
CA ASP A 16 -8.99 -20.67 -11.88
C ASP A 16 -9.53 -21.98 -11.22
N PRO A 17 -10.34 -22.79 -11.94
CA PRO A 17 -10.89 -24.02 -11.38
C PRO A 17 -9.82 -25.02 -10.89
N ASP A 18 -8.61 -24.94 -11.42
CA ASP A 18 -7.46 -25.77 -11.03
C ASP A 18 -6.72 -25.23 -9.78
N GLY A 19 -7.11 -24.04 -9.29
CA GLY A 19 -6.54 -23.40 -8.10
C GLY A 19 -5.12 -22.86 -8.28
N LYS A 20 -4.63 -22.72 -9.52
CA LYS A 20 -3.23 -22.39 -9.82
C LYS A 20 -3.03 -20.95 -10.22
N THR A 21 -3.96 -20.38 -10.99
CA THR A 21 -3.77 -19.06 -11.59
C THR A 21 -4.79 -18.07 -11.02
N PRO A 22 -4.37 -16.95 -10.42
CA PRO A 22 -5.29 -15.89 -10.05
C PRO A 22 -5.94 -15.30 -11.31
N CYS A 23 -7.27 -15.28 -11.38
CA CYS A 23 -8.04 -14.85 -12.54
C CYS A 23 -8.94 -13.64 -12.30
N SER A 24 -9.20 -13.26 -11.04
CA SER A 24 -9.94 -12.04 -10.70
C SER A 24 -9.54 -11.55 -9.32
N LEU A 25 -9.68 -10.24 -9.10
CA LEU A 25 -9.45 -9.58 -7.83
C LEU A 25 -10.68 -8.73 -7.46
N LYS A 26 -11.02 -8.66 -6.18
CA LYS A 26 -12.01 -7.73 -5.66
C LYS A 26 -11.53 -7.14 -4.34
N PHE A 27 -11.55 -5.81 -4.24
CA PHE A 27 -11.33 -5.10 -2.98
C PHE A 27 -12.60 -5.13 -2.12
N VAL A 28 -12.41 -5.22 -0.80
CA VAL A 28 -13.46 -5.24 0.22
C VAL A 28 -13.10 -4.30 1.36
N ASP A 29 -14.07 -4.05 2.25
CA ASP A 29 -13.90 -3.22 3.45
C ASP A 29 -13.53 -1.74 3.19
N PHE A 30 -14.49 -1.01 2.63
CA PHE A 30 -14.35 0.39 2.25
C PHE A 30 -14.63 1.39 3.40
N GLN A 31 -14.46 0.98 4.66
CA GLN A 31 -14.87 1.78 5.83
C GLN A 31 -14.04 3.07 6.01
N LEU A 32 -12.82 3.13 5.45
CA LEU A 32 -11.90 4.26 5.59
C LEU A 32 -11.70 5.08 4.29
N ILE A 33 -12.59 4.99 3.29
CA ILE A 33 -12.43 5.74 2.03
C ILE A 33 -12.21 7.24 2.27
N GLN A 34 -11.23 7.82 1.56
CA GLN A 34 -10.95 9.26 1.57
C GLN A 34 -10.71 9.84 0.17
N MET A 35 -10.86 11.17 0.04
CA MET A 35 -10.51 11.92 -1.17
C MET A 35 -9.14 12.57 -1.01
N ASP A 36 -8.10 11.81 -1.33
CA ASP A 36 -6.70 12.26 -1.32
C ASP A 36 -5.94 11.49 -2.42
N SER A 37 -4.61 11.62 -2.45
CA SER A 37 -3.72 11.00 -3.43
C SER A 37 -3.75 9.47 -3.36
N LEU A 38 -3.98 8.84 -4.52
CA LEU A 38 -3.96 7.36 -4.65
C LEU A 38 -2.60 6.76 -4.30
N VAL A 39 -1.52 7.56 -4.38
CA VAL A 39 -0.16 7.14 -4.05
C VAL A 39 -0.06 6.65 -2.61
N ARG A 40 -0.88 7.19 -1.70
CA ARG A 40 -0.97 6.76 -0.31
C ARG A 40 -1.26 5.26 -0.19
N ASP A 41 -2.32 4.77 -0.84
CA ASP A 41 -2.68 3.35 -0.86
C ASP A 41 -1.57 2.48 -1.46
N VAL A 42 -0.87 2.99 -2.48
CA VAL A 42 0.20 2.25 -3.17
C VAL A 42 1.41 2.08 -2.26
N ILE A 43 1.88 3.16 -1.62
CA ILE A 43 2.99 3.12 -0.65
C ILE A 43 2.61 2.19 0.51
N PHE A 44 1.42 2.40 1.07
CA PHE A 44 0.90 1.58 2.16
C PHE A 44 0.88 0.08 1.80
N PHE A 45 0.28 -0.27 0.67
CA PHE A 45 0.18 -1.66 0.20
C PHE A 45 1.55 -2.29 0.00
N ILE A 46 2.45 -1.62 -0.73
CA ILE A 46 3.77 -2.17 -1.04
C ILE A 46 4.58 -2.39 0.24
N ILE A 47 4.60 -1.41 1.14
CA ILE A 47 5.42 -1.47 2.36
C ILE A 47 4.84 -2.43 3.40
N THR A 48 3.52 -2.61 3.49
CA THR A 48 2.92 -3.52 4.49
C THR A 48 2.73 -4.95 3.98
N SER A 49 2.38 -5.12 2.71
CA SER A 49 1.83 -6.39 2.19
C SER A 49 2.75 -7.14 1.22
N VAL A 50 3.73 -6.48 0.58
CA VAL A 50 4.65 -7.17 -0.34
C VAL A 50 5.69 -7.95 0.45
N ASN A 51 5.60 -9.27 0.40
CA ASN A 51 6.56 -10.17 1.04
C ASN A 51 7.72 -10.53 0.10
N ASP A 52 8.54 -9.53 -0.24
CA ASP A 52 9.76 -9.70 -1.03
C ASP A 52 11.00 -9.39 -0.16
N PRO A 53 11.94 -10.34 0.01
CA PRO A 53 13.21 -10.07 0.68
C PRO A 53 14.04 -8.94 0.06
N GLU A 54 13.84 -8.66 -1.23
CA GLU A 54 14.51 -7.59 -1.99
C GLU A 54 13.67 -6.30 -2.07
N LEU A 55 12.63 -6.15 -1.24
CA LEU A 55 11.73 -4.99 -1.29
C LEU A 55 12.48 -3.65 -1.27
N GLU A 56 13.51 -3.51 -0.43
CA GLU A 56 14.29 -2.28 -0.30
C GLU A 56 14.95 -1.87 -1.62
N THR A 57 15.53 -2.82 -2.35
CA THR A 57 16.21 -2.58 -3.62
C THR A 57 15.26 -2.54 -4.82
N GLN A 58 14.12 -3.22 -4.75
CA GLN A 58 13.12 -3.32 -5.83
C GLN A 58 11.97 -2.31 -5.71
N LEU A 59 11.95 -1.48 -4.66
CA LEU A 59 10.82 -0.59 -4.35
C LEU A 59 10.42 0.32 -5.52
N ASP A 60 11.39 0.91 -6.21
CA ASP A 60 11.11 1.75 -7.39
C ASP A 60 10.51 0.93 -8.53
N GLY A 61 10.96 -0.31 -8.73
CA GLY A 61 10.40 -1.22 -9.72
C GLY A 61 8.93 -1.55 -9.43
N TYR A 62 8.56 -1.72 -8.16
CA TYR A 62 7.17 -1.93 -7.76
C TYR A 62 6.30 -0.70 -8.06
N PHE A 63 6.76 0.50 -7.71
CA PHE A 63 6.04 1.73 -8.04
C PHE A 63 5.89 1.91 -9.56
N GLU A 64 6.99 1.77 -10.30
CA GLU A 64 6.97 1.89 -11.76
C GLU A 64 6.01 0.90 -12.40
N TYR A 65 6.05 -0.36 -11.97
CA TYR A 65 5.14 -1.39 -12.48
C TYR A 65 3.67 -1.00 -12.21
N TYR A 66 3.35 -0.59 -10.98
CA TYR A 66 1.99 -0.19 -10.64
C TYR A 66 1.49 0.96 -11.52
N PHE A 67 2.27 2.04 -11.64
CA PHE A 67 1.86 3.23 -12.38
C PHE A 67 1.83 3.01 -13.89
N GLN A 68 2.71 2.15 -14.43
CA GLN A 68 2.62 1.70 -15.82
C GLN A 68 1.33 0.92 -16.09
N GLN A 69 0.96 -0.02 -15.21
CA GLN A 69 -0.28 -0.79 -15.35
C GLN A 69 -1.52 0.10 -15.17
N LEU A 70 -1.46 1.10 -14.29
CA LEU A 70 -2.53 2.07 -14.11
C LEU A 70 -2.75 2.88 -15.40
N ALA A 71 -1.67 3.43 -15.97
CA ALA A 71 -1.72 4.20 -17.22
C ALA A 71 -2.27 3.36 -18.38
N ALA A 72 -1.76 2.13 -18.56
CA ALA A 72 -2.23 1.22 -19.59
C ALA A 72 -3.73 0.86 -19.43
N ASN A 73 -4.21 0.68 -18.19
CA ASN A 73 -5.62 0.41 -17.94
C ASN A 73 -6.50 1.64 -18.19
N MET A 74 -6.05 2.85 -17.84
CA MET A 74 -6.78 4.09 -18.12
C MET A 74 -6.95 4.28 -19.63
N GLU A 75 -5.89 4.06 -20.41
CA GLU A 75 -5.94 4.11 -21.88
C GLU A 75 -6.92 3.06 -22.43
N ARG A 76 -6.81 1.81 -21.98
CA ARG A 76 -7.70 0.71 -22.41
C ARG A 76 -9.17 0.99 -22.10
N LEU A 77 -9.47 1.64 -20.97
CA LEU A 77 -10.83 1.99 -20.56
C LEU A 77 -11.35 3.27 -21.23
N GLN A 78 -10.55 3.89 -22.10
CA GLN A 78 -10.86 5.18 -22.73
C GLN A 78 -11.21 6.23 -21.68
N PHE A 79 -10.57 6.15 -20.51
CA PHE A 79 -10.66 7.19 -19.52
C PHE A 79 -10.09 8.47 -20.14
N PRO A 80 -10.73 9.64 -19.99
CA PRO A 80 -10.21 10.84 -20.61
C PRO A 80 -8.80 11.08 -20.11
N ASN A 81 -7.92 11.47 -21.03
CA ASN A 81 -6.51 11.59 -20.72
C ASN A 81 -6.38 12.68 -19.63
N PRO A 82 -5.52 12.55 -18.61
CA PRO A 82 -5.27 13.65 -17.68
C PRO A 82 -4.92 14.99 -18.37
N GLU A 83 -4.41 14.91 -19.61
CA GLU A 83 -4.20 16.02 -20.53
C GLU A 83 -5.49 16.82 -20.87
N ASP A 84 -6.66 16.20 -20.78
CA ASP A 84 -7.96 16.82 -21.05
C ASP A 84 -8.48 17.67 -19.88
N PHE A 85 -7.84 17.60 -18.70
CA PHE A 85 -8.31 18.25 -17.47
C PHE A 85 -7.37 19.32 -16.90
N THR A 86 -6.06 19.30 -17.20
CA THR A 86 -5.11 20.38 -16.84
C THR A 86 -3.80 20.26 -17.62
N LEU A 87 -3.26 21.38 -18.11
CA LEU A 87 -1.91 21.47 -18.67
C LEU A 87 -0.86 21.05 -17.62
N GLU A 88 0.12 20.24 -18.06
CA GLU A 88 1.32 19.75 -17.36
C GLU A 88 1.17 18.50 -16.45
N ARG A 89 1.17 17.32 -17.09
CA ARG A 89 1.90 16.16 -16.57
C ARG A 89 2.44 15.26 -17.69
N TRP A 90 3.29 15.84 -18.54
CA TRP A 90 4.16 15.18 -19.54
C TRP A 90 5.18 14.15 -18.95
N ALA A 91 4.87 13.62 -17.77
CA ALA A 91 5.78 13.16 -16.77
C ALA A 91 5.18 11.97 -16.01
N CYS A 92 4.24 11.18 -16.56
CA CYS A 92 3.45 10.18 -15.81
C CYS A 92 4.28 9.43 -14.73
N VAL A 93 5.44 8.87 -15.07
CA VAL A 93 6.40 8.31 -14.07
C VAL A 93 7.05 9.38 -13.17
N PHE A 94 7.60 10.46 -13.73
CA PHE A 94 8.26 11.54 -12.99
C PHE A 94 7.35 12.26 -11.98
N GLY A 95 6.11 12.56 -12.35
CA GLY A 95 5.11 13.13 -11.47
C GLY A 95 4.67 12.14 -10.39
N PHE A 96 4.58 10.84 -10.69
CA PHE A 96 4.32 9.88 -9.61
C PHE A 96 5.48 9.81 -8.62
N ARG A 97 6.74 9.92 -9.08
CA ARG A 97 7.90 10.00 -8.18
C ARG A 97 7.83 11.23 -7.26
N GLU A 98 7.58 12.42 -7.82
CA GLU A 98 7.39 13.64 -7.01
C GLU A 98 6.22 13.51 -6.02
N GLU A 99 5.12 12.87 -6.43
CA GLU A 99 3.97 12.64 -5.58
C GLU A 99 4.26 11.61 -4.47
N ILE A 100 5.05 10.56 -4.76
CA ILE A 100 5.54 9.62 -3.74
C ILE A 100 6.38 10.38 -2.72
N ASP A 101 7.34 11.20 -3.16
CA ASP A 101 8.20 11.97 -2.25
C ASP A 101 7.41 12.96 -1.41
N ARG A 102 6.32 13.52 -1.97
CA ARG A 102 5.40 14.40 -1.25
C ARG A 102 4.56 13.65 -0.20
N VAL A 103 4.09 12.45 -0.50
CA VAL A 103 3.11 11.70 0.32
C VAL A 103 3.79 10.80 1.35
N ALA A 104 4.92 10.17 1.00
CA ALA A 104 5.56 9.15 1.81
C ALA A 104 5.87 9.59 3.26
N PRO A 105 6.43 10.80 3.52
CA PRO A 105 6.71 11.26 4.89
C PRO A 105 5.49 11.25 5.80
N TYR A 106 4.32 11.64 5.28
CA TYR A 106 3.07 11.67 6.03
C TYR A 106 2.47 10.28 6.25
N GLU A 107 2.83 9.33 5.40
CA GLU A 107 2.31 7.97 5.43
C GLU A 107 3.04 7.06 6.42
N LEU A 108 4.24 7.45 6.87
CA LEU A 108 5.04 6.65 7.79
C LEU A 108 4.28 6.27 9.06
N TYR A 109 3.58 7.23 9.67
CA TYR A 109 2.82 6.98 10.89
C TYR A 109 1.74 5.91 10.67
N HIS A 110 1.00 6.03 9.56
CA HIS A 110 -0.04 5.06 9.21
C HIS A 110 0.54 3.65 9.01
N ILE A 111 1.65 3.55 8.27
CA ILE A 111 2.35 2.28 8.04
C ILE A 111 2.81 1.66 9.36
N VAL A 112 3.50 2.42 10.22
CA VAL A 112 4.03 1.90 11.48
C VAL A 112 2.92 1.42 12.41
N SER A 113 1.81 2.17 12.49
CA SER A 113 0.62 1.76 13.26
C SER A 113 -0.02 0.49 12.70
N MET A 114 -0.16 0.39 11.37
CA MET A 114 -0.78 -0.78 10.74
C MET A 114 0.11 -2.01 10.76
N LEU A 115 1.44 -1.89 10.69
CA LEU A 115 2.36 -3.03 10.76
C LEU A 115 2.13 -3.87 12.02
N ARG A 116 1.73 -3.26 13.14
CA ARG A 116 1.38 -3.96 14.39
C ARG A 116 0.20 -4.90 14.21
N VAL A 117 -0.80 -4.48 13.44
CA VAL A 117 -2.01 -5.26 13.18
C VAL A 117 -1.78 -6.27 12.05
N VAL A 118 -1.09 -5.85 10.99
CA VAL A 118 -0.79 -6.69 9.82
C VAL A 118 0.05 -7.91 10.20
N LEU A 119 1.01 -7.74 11.11
CA LEU A 119 1.93 -8.78 11.55
C LEU A 119 1.56 -9.39 12.91
N ALA A 120 0.43 -9.01 13.49
CA ALA A 120 -0.05 -9.61 14.72
C ALA A 120 -0.38 -11.09 14.49
N ARG A 121 0.00 -11.94 15.46
CA ARG A 121 -0.47 -13.33 15.49
C ARG A 121 -1.98 -13.35 15.73
N LYS A 122 -2.68 -14.23 15.01
CA LYS A 122 -4.14 -14.35 15.10
C LYS A 122 -4.60 -14.67 16.52
N GLU A 123 -3.81 -15.41 17.28
CA GLU A 123 -4.08 -15.77 18.67
C GLU A 123 -3.96 -14.58 19.65
N SER A 124 -3.23 -13.53 19.26
CA SER A 124 -3.00 -12.34 20.08
C SER A 124 -4.07 -11.27 19.88
N ILE A 125 -4.93 -11.41 18.86
CA ILE A 125 -6.01 -10.47 18.54
C ILE A 125 -7.26 -10.85 19.34
N PRO A 126 -7.78 -9.98 20.22
CA PRO A 126 -8.99 -10.28 20.98
C PRO A 126 -10.21 -10.48 20.07
N ASP A 127 -11.05 -11.49 20.36
CA ASP A 127 -12.24 -11.89 19.56
C ASP A 127 -13.30 -10.78 19.34
N GLN A 128 -13.20 -9.62 20.01
CA GLN A 128 -14.16 -8.50 19.92
C GLN A 128 -13.52 -7.18 19.45
N SER A 129 -12.37 -7.24 18.78
CA SER A 129 -11.51 -6.08 18.60
C SER A 129 -11.51 -5.43 17.21
N GLU A 130 -12.42 -5.81 16.31
CA GLU A 130 -12.43 -5.38 14.89
C GLU A 130 -12.43 -3.84 14.68
N GLN A 131 -12.68 -3.03 15.72
CA GLN A 131 -12.67 -1.57 15.66
C GLN A 131 -12.00 -0.87 16.86
N ASP A 132 -11.18 -1.57 17.64
CA ASP A 132 -10.52 -0.93 18.78
C ASP A 132 -9.24 -0.21 18.34
N ALA A 133 -9.29 1.13 18.33
CA ALA A 133 -8.15 1.98 18.03
C ALA A 133 -6.95 1.70 18.95
N ALA A 134 -7.16 1.12 20.14
CA ALA A 134 -6.09 0.71 21.04
C ALA A 134 -5.19 -0.39 20.45
N LEU A 135 -5.68 -1.20 19.50
CA LEU A 135 -4.86 -2.23 18.83
C LEU A 135 -3.66 -1.62 18.10
N PHE A 136 -3.84 -0.48 17.45
CA PHE A 136 -2.77 0.20 16.70
C PHE A 136 -1.63 0.73 17.59
N PHE A 137 -1.80 0.72 18.90
CA PHE A 137 -0.80 1.16 19.88
C PHE A 137 -0.44 0.09 20.91
N ASN A 138 -0.94 -1.14 20.74
CA ASN A 138 -0.72 -2.22 21.70
C ASN A 138 0.64 -2.89 21.45
N ASP A 139 1.58 -2.68 22.36
CA ASP A 139 2.93 -3.28 22.29
C ASP A 139 2.92 -4.81 22.45
N ASN A 140 1.83 -5.40 22.97
CA ASN A 140 1.71 -6.86 23.09
C ASN A 140 1.41 -7.56 21.75
N LEU A 141 1.07 -6.81 20.69
CA LEU A 141 0.85 -7.35 19.34
C LEU A 141 2.14 -7.49 18.54
N VAL A 142 3.27 -7.09 19.13
CA VAL A 142 4.52 -6.86 18.41
C VAL A 142 5.52 -7.98 18.66
N GLU A 143 6.01 -8.59 17.58
CA GLU A 143 7.03 -9.64 17.64
C GLU A 143 8.22 -9.36 16.69
N GLU A 144 9.13 -10.33 16.56
CA GLU A 144 10.36 -10.21 15.75
C GLU A 144 10.08 -9.78 14.30
N ASP A 145 9.03 -10.34 13.67
CA ASP A 145 8.65 -10.00 12.30
C ASP A 145 8.25 -8.53 12.15
N TYR A 146 7.57 -7.97 13.15
CA TYR A 146 7.27 -6.53 13.16
C TYR A 146 8.54 -5.71 13.21
N TYR A 147 9.46 -6.02 14.13
CA TYR A 147 10.69 -5.23 14.28
C TYR A 147 11.55 -5.31 13.02
N ARG A 148 11.62 -6.50 12.40
CA ARG A 148 12.31 -6.70 11.12
C ARG A 148 11.69 -5.86 10.00
N ARG A 149 10.35 -5.84 9.89
CA ARG A 149 9.67 -5.06 8.86
C ARG A 149 9.75 -3.55 9.12
N LEU A 150 9.69 -3.14 10.39
CA LEU A 150 9.89 -1.76 10.81
C LEU A 150 11.31 -1.28 10.45
N GLU A 151 12.33 -2.09 10.70
CA GLU A 151 13.72 -1.77 10.36
C GLU A 151 13.91 -1.54 8.86
N VAL A 152 13.34 -2.44 8.02
CA VAL A 152 13.33 -2.26 6.56
C VAL A 152 12.62 -0.97 6.16
N THR A 153 11.45 -0.70 6.76
CA THR A 153 10.67 0.51 6.48
C THR A 153 11.47 1.77 6.81
N LEU A 154 12.10 1.83 7.99
CA LEU A 154 12.90 2.98 8.40
C LEU A 154 14.13 3.17 7.52
N ARG A 155 14.81 2.10 7.10
CA ARG A 155 15.92 2.21 6.13
C ARG A 155 15.48 2.77 4.79
N ILE A 156 14.33 2.31 4.26
CA ILE A 156 13.76 2.85 3.02
C ILE A 156 13.53 4.35 3.14
N TYR A 157 12.93 4.78 4.26
CA TYR A 157 12.63 6.19 4.50
C TYR A 157 13.88 7.05 4.68
N ASP A 158 14.88 6.56 5.41
CA ASP A 158 16.17 7.24 5.64
C ASP A 158 16.95 7.41 4.32
N GLN A 159 17.09 6.34 3.52
CA GLN A 159 17.79 6.38 2.23
C GLN A 159 17.17 7.36 1.23
N ARG A 160 15.85 7.61 1.35
CA ARG A 160 15.11 8.52 0.48
C ARG A 160 14.98 9.93 1.05
N GLY A 161 15.48 10.19 2.26
CA GLY A 161 15.38 11.49 2.92
C GLY A 161 13.95 11.87 3.29
N TRP A 162 13.10 10.88 3.57
CA TRP A 162 11.71 11.10 3.98
C TRP A 162 11.55 11.29 5.50
N ILE A 163 12.61 11.03 6.27
CA ILE A 163 12.72 11.27 7.72
C ILE A 163 14.06 11.89 8.08
#